data_AF-A0A6B1IIR7-F1
#
_entry.id   AF-A0A6B1IIR7-F1
#
_cell.length_a   1.000
_cell.length_b   1.000
_cell.length_c   1.000
_cell.angle_alpha   90.00
_cell.angle_beta   90.00
_cell.angle_gamma   90.00
#
_symmetry.space_group_name_H-M   'P 1'
#
loop_
_entity.id
_entity.type
_entity.pdbx_description
1 polymer ?
#
loop_
_entity_poly.entity_id
_entity_poly.type
_entity_poly.pdbx_seq_one_letter_code
_entity_poly.pdbx_strand_id
1 'polypeptide(L)' 'MYRSHGFRIDLTRSQARHISKIRDSQRFVYNWAVERLLTNPTLTTYDLSREFTKVRRSVQ' A
#
# COMPACT_ATOMS: atom_id res chain seq x y z
N MET A 1 -23.59 17.72 -21.02
CA MET A 1 -23.10 16.32 -20.96
C MET A 1 -21.59 16.34 -20.77
N TYR A 2 -21.10 16.01 -19.57
CA TYR A 2 -19.67 15.93 -19.27
C TYR A 2 -19.13 14.60 -19.82
N ARG A 3 -18.50 14.62 -20.99
CA ARG A 3 -17.83 13.44 -21.56
C ARG A 3 -16.46 13.30 -20.90
N SER A 4 -16.36 12.43 -19.90
CA SER A 4 -15.08 11.99 -19.36
C SER A 4 -14.25 11.36 -20.49
N HIS A 5 -13.27 12.09 -21.02
CA HIS A 5 -12.28 11.53 -21.93
C HIS A 5 -11.40 10.59 -21.11
N GLY A 6 -11.66 9.29 -21.20
CA GLY A 6 -10.84 8.28 -20.58
C GLY A 6 -9.48 8.24 -21.27
N PHE A 7 -8.47 8.85 -20.66
CA PHE A 7 -7.09 8.74 -21.11
C PHE A 7 -6.63 7.29 -20.89
N ARG A 8 -6.44 6.54 -21.98
CA ARG A 8 -5.86 5.20 -21.93
C ARG A 8 -4.34 5.33 -22.00
N ILE A 9 -3.67 4.93 -20.93
CA ILE A 9 -2.21 4.78 -20.89
C ILE A 9 -1.90 3.33 -21.22
N ASP A 10 -1.37 3.08 -22.41
CA ASP A 10 -0.89 1.74 -22.76
C ASP A 10 0.43 1.48 -22.04
N LEU A 11 0.36 0.60 -21.04
CA LEU A 11 1.51 0.17 -20.25
C LEU A 11 2.14 -1.06 -20.91
N THR A 12 3.46 -1.07 -21.01
CA THR A 12 4.19 -2.31 -21.29
C THR A 12 3.94 -3.33 -20.17
N ARG A 13 4.10 -4.63 -20.48
CA ARG A 13 3.97 -5.71 -19.49
C ARG A 13 4.86 -5.48 -18.26
N SER A 14 6.06 -4.93 -18.45
CA SER A 14 7.00 -4.60 -17.37
C SER A 14 6.45 -3.50 -16.47
N GLN A 15 5.97 -2.40 -17.05
CA GLN A 15 5.36 -1.29 -16.31
C GLN A 15 4.11 -1.75 -15.53
N ALA A 16 3.23 -2.53 -16.16
CA ALA A 16 2.04 -3.07 -15.50
C ALA A 16 2.39 -3.97 -14.31
N ARG A 17 3.42 -4.83 -14.46
CA ARG A 17 3.92 -5.67 -13.36
C ARG A 17 4.53 -4.82 -12.24
N HIS A 18 5.28 -3.78 -12.57
CA HIS A 18 5.89 -2.90 -11.58
C HIS A 18 4.83 -2.14 -10.77
N ILE A 19 3.85 -1.55 -11.46
CA ILE A 19 2.70 -0.87 -10.82
C ILE A 19 1.92 -1.84 -9.94
N SER A 20 1.69 -3.08 -10.40
CA SER A 20 1.02 -4.10 -9.60
C SER A 20 1.78 -4.39 -8.31
N LYS A 21 3.11 -4.54 -8.37
CA LYS A 21 3.94 -4.73 -7.15
C LYS A 21 3.82 -3.57 -6.18
N ILE A 22 3.82 -2.32 -6.67
CA ILE A 22 3.66 -1.13 -5.83
C ILE A 22 2.30 -1.16 -5.15
N ARG A 23 1.23 -1.42 -5.92
CA ARG A 23 -0.14 -1.51 -5.41
C ARG A 23 -0.29 -2.61 -4.36
N ASP A 24 0.26 -3.80 -4.63
CA ASP A 24 0.17 -4.94 -3.72
C ASP A 24 0.94 -4.66 -2.42
N SER A 25 2.10 -4.00 -2.52
CA SER A 25 2.86 -3.54 -1.36
C SER A 25 2.10 -2.50 -0.54
N GLN A 26 1.47 -1.52 -1.18
CA GLN A 26 0.63 -0.53 -0.51
C GLN A 26 -0.59 -1.17 0.17
N ARG A 27 -1.24 -2.13 -0.50
CA ARG A 27 -2.37 -2.87 0.06
C ARG A 27 -1.98 -3.67 1.29
N PHE A 28 -0.81 -4.31 1.26
CA PHE A 28 -0.26 -5.02 2.41
C PHE A 28 -0.06 -4.08 3.61
N VAL A 29 0.62 -2.94 3.40
CA VAL A 29 0.85 -1.94 4.45
C VAL A 29 -0.46 -1.45 5.05
N TYR A 30 -1.44 -1.15 4.19
CA TYR A 30 -2.76 -0.68 4.61
C TYR A 30 -3.48 -1.71 5.47
N ASN A 31 -3.60 -2.96 4.99
CA ASN A 31 -4.27 -4.03 5.72
C ASN A 31 -3.60 -4.30 7.07
N TRP A 32 -2.26 -4.37 7.08
CA TRP A 32 -1.48 -4.55 8.30
C TRP A 32 -1.73 -3.42 9.31
N ALA A 33 -1.77 -2.16 8.87
CA ALA A 33 -2.03 -1.02 9.73
C ALA A 33 -3.46 -1.05 10.31
N VAL A 34 -4.45 -1.45 9.51
CA VAL A 34 -5.84 -1.63 9.94
C VAL A 34 -5.92 -2.72 11.02
N GLU A 35 -5.31 -3.89 10.82
CA GLU A 35 -5.29 -4.96 11.82
C GLU A 35 -4.69 -4.52 13.16
N ARG A 36 -3.61 -3.72 13.11
CA ARG A 36 -3.00 -3.14 14.31
C ARG A 36 -3.91 -2.16 15.02
N LEU A 37 -4.58 -1.27 14.28
CA LEU A 37 -5.51 -0.29 14.85
C LEU A 37 -6.79 -0.95 15.39
N LEU A 38 -7.25 -2.06 14.80
CA LEU A 38 -8.35 -2.85 15.35
C LEU A 38 -7.99 -3.49 16.69
N THR A 39 -6.71 -3.86 16.86
CA THR A 39 -6.21 -4.44 18.11
C THR A 39 -5.92 -3.36 19.17
N ASN A 40 -5.33 -2.25 18.76
CA ASN A 40 -5.05 -1.11 19.63
C ASN A 40 -5.33 0.22 18.90
N PRO A 41 -6.49 0.85 19.13
CA PRO A 41 -6.91 2.05 18.41
C PRO A 41 -6.17 3.31 18.85
N THR A 42 -5.36 3.27 19.92
CA THR A 42 -4.59 4.44 20.38
C THR A 42 -3.24 4.57 19.70
N LEU A 43 -2.87 3.65 18.80
CA LEU A 43 -1.61 3.69 18.07
C LEU A 43 -1.55 4.93 17.17
N THR A 44 -0.45 5.66 17.27
CA THR A 44 -0.19 6.80 16.40
C THR A 44 0.45 6.35 15.09
N THR A 45 0.47 7.25 14.10
CA THR A 45 1.20 7.05 12.85
C THR A 45 2.69 6.76 13.08
N TYR A 46 3.28 7.35 14.13
CA TYR A 46 4.67 7.10 14.51
C TYR A 46 4.86 5.66 15.02
N ASP A 47 3.96 5.18 15.88
CA ASP A 47 4.02 3.82 16.42
C ASP A 47 3.88 2.78 15.31
N LEU A 48 2.90 2.98 14.42
CA LEU A 48 2.69 2.12 13.25
C LEU A 48 3.92 2.09 12.34
N SER A 49 4.55 3.25 12.10
CA SER A 49 5.77 3.32 11.27
C SER A 49 6.95 2.59 11.90
N ARG A 50 7.12 2.71 13.23
CA ARG A 50 8.18 2.04 13.99
C ARG A 50 7.98 0.52 13.99
N GLU A 51 6.77 0.05 14.25
CA GLU A 51 6.44 -1.38 14.23
C GLU A 51 6.56 -1.99 12.84
N PHE A 52 6.10 -1.27 11.80
CA PHE A 52 6.24 -1.72 10.43
C PHE A 52 7.71 -1.88 10.02
N THR A 53 8.58 -0.97 10.47
CA THR A 53 10.02 -1.05 10.22
C THR A 53 10.64 -2.31 10.82
N LYS A 54 10.17 -2.76 12.00
CA LYS A 54 10.62 -4.02 12.60
C LYS A 54 10.19 -5.21 11.74
N VAL A 55 8.91 -5.27 11.36
CA VAL A 55 8.35 -6.33 10.49
C VAL A 55 9.13 -6.41 9.18
N ARG A 56 9.41 -5.27 8.54
CA ARG A 56 10.16 -5.21 7.29
C ARG A 56 11.59 -5.74 7.43
N ARG A 57 12.28 -5.46 8.55
CA ARG A 57 13.64 -5.96 8.81
C ARG A 57 13.69 -7.46 9.08
N SER A 58 12.61 -8.05 9.60
CA SER A 58 12.56 -9.50 9.89
C SER A 58 12.30 -10.37 8.66
N VAL A 59 11.83 -9.78 7.55
CA VAL A 59 11.52 -10.50 6.30
C VAL A 59 12.71 -10.43 5.31
N GLN A 60 13.74 -9.65 5.63
CA GLN A 60 14.92 -9.42 4.80
C GLN A 60 16.10 -10.27 5.27
#